data_AF-B3PLW8-F1
#
_entry.id   AF-B3PLW8-F1
#
_cell.length_a   1.000
_cell.length_b   1.000
_cell.length_c   1.000
_cell.angle_alpha   90.00
_cell.angle_beta   90.00
_cell.angle_gamma   90.00
#
_symmetry.space_group_name_H-M   'P 1'
#
loop_
_entity.id
_entity.type
_entity.pdbx_description
1 polymer ?
#
loop_
_entity_poly.entity_id
_entity_poly.type
_entity_poly.pdbx_seq_one_letter_code
_entity_poly.pdbx_strand_id
1 'polypeptide(L)'
;MKKIVKLITLSATSVTTFLMPIVLTSCTREDYEDQSKIGTLPETKKKTYEISSPLAKEIQALYEGDITKLFIDGKENFRRYSADWAPLVRNLSLLRARLNELAAQQTIVENRQALEEFIKNWFSTKVSDLSKYKLAYYLYKYALIFNDANAVLKGINLQFESNQFLENLAIVDDRLNGKDINIARLQNALKSLWEFVKHHIIDLQRITKKEDLPNINLEDDSNAHNHSHAVVNLTNELGLWHNEMLAWKNELDHLKTDFEAAQPHIVENINHITLKDAFEQLIKTFQKATSPSSDYNLLDASFQTRGKAILEKLKGFLIQIAKDNGIADAIDFEI
;
A
#
# COMPACT_ATOMS: atom_id res chain seq x y z
N MET A 1 -33.38 67.36 -31.45
CA MET A 1 -34.51 66.40 -31.47
C MET A 1 -34.88 66.06 -32.90
N LYS A 2 -35.35 64.82 -33.13
CA LYS A 2 -35.95 64.25 -34.35
C LYS A 2 -35.02 63.57 -35.37
N LYS A 3 -34.53 62.38 -34.99
CA LYS A 3 -34.98 61.03 -35.43
C LYS A 3 -35.41 60.83 -36.91
N ILE A 4 -34.98 59.66 -37.41
CA ILE A 4 -35.48 58.78 -38.52
C ILE A 4 -35.11 59.28 -39.95
N VAL A 5 -34.71 58.48 -40.97
CA VAL A 5 -34.92 57.06 -41.32
C VAL A 5 -33.93 56.61 -42.43
N LYS A 6 -33.54 55.31 -42.44
CA LYS A 6 -33.39 54.37 -43.60
C LYS A 6 -32.35 54.69 -44.72
N LEU A 7 -31.66 53.76 -45.38
CA LEU A 7 -31.62 52.28 -45.50
C LEU A 7 -30.40 51.93 -46.42
N ILE A 8 -30.00 50.65 -46.47
CA ILE A 8 -29.21 49.98 -47.51
C ILE A 8 -27.68 50.24 -47.43
N THR A 9 -26.86 49.28 -46.98
CA THR A 9 -26.37 48.22 -47.88
C THR A 9 -25.83 47.03 -47.11
N LEU A 10 -26.35 45.88 -47.50
CA LEU A 10 -25.83 44.54 -47.24
C LEU A 10 -24.46 44.41 -47.92
N SER A 11 -23.40 44.18 -47.15
CA SER A 11 -22.19 43.54 -47.67
C SER A 11 -21.72 42.52 -46.64
N ALA A 12 -21.98 41.26 -47.00
CA ALA A 12 -21.51 40.10 -46.30
C ALA A 12 -19.98 40.01 -46.48
N THR A 13 -19.22 40.41 -45.47
CA THR A 13 -17.87 39.89 -45.27
C THR A 13 -17.99 38.59 -44.48
N SER A 14 -17.81 37.51 -45.22
CA SER A 14 -17.58 36.15 -44.77
C SER A 14 -16.46 36.12 -43.72
N VAL A 15 -16.81 36.24 -42.44
CA VAL A 15 -15.93 35.76 -41.36
C VAL A 15 -16.18 34.26 -41.30
N THR A 16 -15.37 33.51 -42.03
CA THR A 16 -15.13 32.10 -41.75
C THR A 16 -14.64 32.00 -40.32
N THR A 17 -15.55 31.84 -39.37
CA THR A 17 -15.26 31.30 -38.06
C THR A 17 -14.76 29.88 -38.29
N PHE A 18 -13.44 29.74 -38.35
CA PHE A 18 -12.74 28.49 -38.10
C PHE A 18 -13.14 28.08 -36.68
N LEU A 19 -14.23 27.31 -36.58
CA LEU A 19 -14.51 26.45 -35.45
C LEU A 19 -13.39 25.42 -35.43
N MET A 20 -12.26 25.77 -34.81
CA MET A 20 -11.36 24.75 -34.32
C MET A 20 -12.18 23.90 -33.35
N PRO A 21 -12.25 22.58 -33.54
CA PRO A 21 -12.78 21.73 -32.51
C PRO A 21 -11.85 21.93 -31.30
N ILE A 22 -12.36 22.62 -30.28
CA ILE A 22 -11.80 22.46 -28.94
C ILE A 22 -12.15 21.02 -28.61
N VAL A 23 -11.27 20.11 -29.00
CA VAL A 23 -11.16 18.82 -28.35
C VAL A 23 -10.82 19.19 -26.92
N LEU A 24 -11.86 19.28 -26.09
CA LEU A 24 -11.73 19.11 -24.65
C LEU A 24 -11.17 17.71 -24.50
N THR A 25 -9.85 17.60 -24.62
CA THR A 25 -9.12 16.61 -23.87
C THR A 25 -9.48 16.94 -22.43
N SER A 26 -10.51 16.25 -21.93
CA SER A 26 -10.54 15.88 -20.53
C SER A 26 -9.10 15.50 -20.22
N CYS A 27 -8.42 16.33 -19.43
CA CYS A 27 -7.28 15.83 -18.69
C CYS A 27 -7.87 14.69 -17.87
N THR A 28 -7.86 13.49 -18.45
CA THR A 28 -7.87 12.27 -17.68
C THR A 28 -6.68 12.44 -16.78
N ARG A 29 -6.94 12.84 -15.54
CA ARG A 29 -5.95 12.78 -14.47
C ARG A 29 -5.37 11.39 -14.60
N GLU A 30 -4.09 11.29 -14.98
CA GLU A 30 -3.41 10.00 -15.04
C GLU A 30 -3.66 9.37 -13.68
N ASP A 31 -4.40 8.27 -13.70
CA ASP A 31 -4.57 7.45 -12.53
C ASP A 31 -3.22 6.75 -12.36
N TYR A 32 -2.31 7.39 -11.63
CA TYR A 32 -1.01 6.83 -11.26
C TYR A 32 -1.17 5.53 -10.43
N GLU A 33 -2.41 5.10 -10.16
CA GLU A 33 -2.78 3.83 -9.55
C GLU A 33 -3.41 2.82 -10.53
N ASP A 34 -3.52 3.14 -11.83
CA ASP A 34 -3.98 2.19 -12.85
C ASP A 34 -2.94 1.08 -13.08
N GLN A 35 -3.12 -0.01 -12.33
CA GLN A 35 -2.27 -1.21 -12.39
C GLN A 35 -2.35 -1.96 -13.73
N SER A 36 -3.25 -1.58 -14.66
CA SER A 36 -3.33 -2.19 -15.99
C SER A 36 -2.34 -1.59 -16.99
N LYS A 37 -1.81 -0.39 -16.70
CA LYS A 37 -0.80 0.27 -17.52
C LYS A 37 0.58 0.01 -16.96
N ILE A 38 1.14 -1.16 -17.29
CA ILE A 38 2.59 -1.28 -17.40
C ILE A 38 2.97 -0.41 -18.60
N GLY A 39 3.20 0.88 -18.36
CA GLY A 39 4.07 1.63 -19.24
C GLY A 39 5.37 0.84 -19.29
N THR A 40 5.80 0.45 -20.49
CA THR A 40 7.13 -0.11 -20.70
C THR A 40 8.12 0.84 -20.06
N LEU A 41 8.63 0.43 -18.89
CA LEU A 41 9.64 1.18 -18.18
C LEU A 41 10.81 1.40 -19.16
N PRO A 42 11.42 2.60 -19.19
CA PRO A 42 12.62 2.79 -19.97
C PRO A 42 13.62 1.71 -19.55
N GLU A 43 14.20 1.00 -20.52
CA GLU A 43 15.24 -0.01 -20.27
C GLU A 43 16.45 0.67 -19.62
N THR A 44 16.41 0.85 -18.30
CA THR A 44 17.62 1.10 -17.51
C THR A 44 18.50 -0.13 -17.71
N LYS A 45 19.65 0.06 -18.36
CA LYS A 45 20.67 -0.97 -18.57
C LYS A 45 20.82 -1.78 -17.28
N LYS A 46 20.25 -2.98 -17.23
CA LYS A 46 20.42 -3.88 -16.08
C LYS A 46 21.91 -4.14 -15.97
N LYS A 47 22.53 -3.70 -14.87
CA LYS A 47 23.90 -4.12 -14.54
C LYS A 47 23.88 -5.64 -14.45
N THR A 48 24.61 -6.30 -15.34
CA THR A 48 24.84 -7.74 -15.28
C THR A 48 25.99 -8.02 -14.33
N TYR A 49 25.76 -8.89 -13.35
CA TYR A 49 26.78 -9.37 -12.42
C TYR A 49 27.19 -10.78 -12.84
N GLU A 50 28.44 -10.97 -13.23
CA GLU A 50 28.99 -12.29 -13.57
C GLU A 50 29.49 -12.97 -12.29
N ILE A 51 28.65 -13.80 -11.68
CA ILE A 51 28.98 -14.57 -10.48
C ILE A 51 29.60 -15.91 -10.90
N SER A 52 30.74 -16.27 -10.31
CA SER A 52 31.55 -17.39 -10.80
C SER A 52 31.84 -18.47 -9.76
N SER A 53 32.02 -18.08 -8.50
CA SER A 53 32.27 -18.97 -7.37
C SER A 53 31.09 -19.93 -7.14
N PRO A 54 31.33 -21.23 -6.89
CA PRO A 54 30.25 -22.19 -6.65
C PRO A 54 29.29 -21.75 -5.54
N LEU A 55 29.80 -21.29 -4.41
CA LEU A 55 28.98 -20.90 -3.27
C LEU A 55 28.19 -19.60 -3.54
N ALA A 56 28.79 -18.64 -4.24
CA ALA A 56 28.09 -17.41 -4.63
C ALA A 56 26.99 -17.69 -5.67
N LYS A 57 27.20 -18.66 -6.58
CA LYS A 57 26.17 -19.12 -7.53
C LYS A 57 24.98 -19.75 -6.82
N GLU A 58 25.18 -20.49 -5.74
CA GLU A 58 24.08 -21.04 -4.95
C GLU A 58 23.25 -19.92 -4.29
N ILE A 59 23.88 -18.88 -3.79
CA ILE A 59 23.19 -17.69 -3.25
C ILE A 59 22.45 -16.95 -4.37
N GLN A 60 23.07 -16.78 -5.54
CA GLN A 60 22.41 -16.18 -6.70
C GLN A 60 21.16 -16.97 -7.12
N ALA A 61 21.26 -18.30 -7.20
CA ALA A 61 20.13 -19.16 -7.53
C ALA A 61 19.01 -19.08 -6.48
N LEU A 62 19.36 -18.97 -5.19
CA LEU A 62 18.38 -18.72 -4.13
C LEU A 62 17.67 -17.37 -4.32
N TYR A 63 18.41 -16.32 -4.72
CA TYR A 63 17.87 -14.99 -5.00
C TYR A 63 16.93 -14.97 -6.20
N GLU A 64 17.41 -15.44 -7.36
CA GLU A 64 16.67 -15.43 -8.63
C GLU A 64 15.49 -16.42 -8.61
N GLY A 65 15.61 -17.50 -7.82
CA GLY A 65 14.58 -18.51 -7.62
C GLY A 65 13.68 -18.21 -6.42
N ASP A 66 14.01 -18.79 -5.27
CA ASP A 66 13.11 -18.86 -4.10
C ASP A 66 12.71 -17.48 -3.56
N ILE A 67 13.68 -16.55 -3.41
CA ILE A 67 13.45 -15.19 -2.89
C ILE A 67 12.57 -14.38 -3.83
N THR A 68 12.96 -14.27 -5.10
CA THR A 68 12.20 -13.51 -6.11
C THR A 68 10.80 -14.09 -6.30
N LYS A 69 10.68 -15.42 -6.33
CA LYS A 69 9.38 -16.08 -6.44
C LYS A 69 8.50 -15.80 -5.22
N LEU A 70 9.04 -15.84 -4.00
CA LEU A 70 8.26 -15.53 -2.79
C LEU A 70 7.76 -14.09 -2.81
N PHE A 71 8.59 -13.14 -3.25
CA PHE A 71 8.19 -11.74 -3.45
C PHE A 71 7.05 -11.60 -4.47
N ILE A 72 7.19 -12.21 -5.65
CA ILE A 72 6.18 -12.16 -6.72
C ILE A 72 4.87 -12.77 -6.24
N ASP A 73 4.91 -13.95 -5.61
CA ASP A 73 3.71 -14.63 -5.13
C ASP A 73 3.00 -13.80 -4.05
N GLY A 74 3.74 -13.21 -3.10
CA GLY A 74 3.18 -12.34 -2.06
C GLY A 74 2.55 -11.07 -2.65
N LYS A 75 3.22 -10.45 -3.61
CA LYS A 75 2.71 -9.27 -4.34
C LYS A 75 1.44 -9.60 -5.12
N GLU A 76 1.40 -10.73 -5.82
CA GLU A 76 0.24 -11.16 -6.60
C GLU A 76 -0.95 -11.49 -5.69
N ASN A 77 -0.70 -12.15 -4.56
CA ASN A 77 -1.71 -12.42 -3.54
C ASN A 77 -2.32 -11.12 -3.00
N PHE A 78 -1.49 -10.12 -2.66
CA PHE A 78 -1.96 -8.79 -2.29
C PHE A 78 -2.71 -8.08 -3.42
N ARG A 79 -2.23 -8.16 -4.67
CA ARG A 79 -2.86 -7.49 -5.81
C ARG A 79 -4.29 -8.00 -6.03
N ARG A 80 -4.49 -9.31 -5.98
CA ARG A 80 -5.82 -9.94 -6.08
C ARG A 80 -6.72 -9.52 -4.94
N TYR A 81 -6.19 -9.55 -3.71
CA TYR A 81 -6.88 -9.04 -2.53
C TYR A 81 -7.31 -7.56 -2.71
N SER A 82 -6.37 -6.71 -3.11
CA SER A 82 -6.58 -5.28 -3.28
C SER A 82 -7.64 -4.95 -4.34
N ALA A 83 -7.81 -5.79 -5.37
CA ALA A 83 -8.84 -5.58 -6.39
C ALA A 83 -10.26 -5.55 -5.79
N ASP A 84 -10.51 -6.37 -4.76
CA ASP A 84 -11.81 -6.42 -4.08
C ASP A 84 -11.96 -5.35 -3.00
N TRP A 85 -10.86 -5.01 -2.32
CA TRP A 85 -10.90 -4.24 -1.08
C TRP A 85 -10.40 -2.79 -1.17
N ALA A 86 -9.63 -2.42 -2.20
CA ALA A 86 -9.27 -1.02 -2.46
C ALA A 86 -10.49 -0.07 -2.54
N PRO A 87 -11.65 -0.48 -3.12
CA PRO A 87 -12.84 0.35 -3.10
C PRO A 87 -13.31 0.72 -1.69
N LEU A 88 -13.12 -0.13 -0.67
CA LEU A 88 -13.49 0.18 0.71
C LEU A 88 -12.68 1.37 1.23
N VAL A 89 -11.35 1.28 1.15
CA VAL A 89 -10.42 2.31 1.66
C VAL A 89 -10.57 3.63 0.89
N ARG A 90 -10.74 3.55 -0.44
CA ARG A 90 -10.99 4.72 -1.28
C ARG A 90 -12.29 5.42 -0.90
N ASN A 91 -13.40 4.69 -0.79
CA ASN A 91 -14.70 5.30 -0.48
C ASN A 91 -14.78 5.79 0.97
N LEU A 92 -14.11 5.11 1.91
CA LEU A 92 -13.94 5.59 3.28
C LEU A 92 -13.27 6.97 3.30
N SER A 93 -12.14 7.11 2.60
CA SER A 93 -11.38 8.35 2.53
C SER A 93 -12.17 9.48 1.86
N LEU A 94 -12.85 9.17 0.75
CA LEU A 94 -13.71 10.12 0.04
C LEU A 94 -14.88 10.58 0.89
N LEU A 95 -15.58 9.65 1.55
CA LEU A 95 -16.72 9.96 2.39
C LEU A 95 -16.30 10.86 3.56
N ARG A 96 -15.21 10.52 4.24
CA ARG A 96 -14.64 11.34 5.31
C ARG A 96 -14.30 12.76 4.85
N ALA A 97 -13.59 12.89 3.72
CA ALA A 97 -13.20 14.21 3.21
C ALA A 97 -14.43 15.07 2.87
N ARG A 98 -15.43 14.48 2.18
CA ARG A 98 -16.67 15.16 1.81
C ARG A 98 -17.51 15.55 3.03
N LEU A 99 -17.61 14.68 4.03
CA LEU A 99 -18.33 14.98 5.28
C LEU A 99 -17.67 16.14 6.04
N ASN A 100 -16.34 16.16 6.14
CA ASN A 100 -15.62 17.28 6.76
C ASN A 100 -15.85 18.60 6.02
N GLU A 101 -15.85 18.57 4.68
CA GLU A 101 -16.14 19.75 3.88
C GLU A 101 -17.58 20.25 4.08
N LEU A 102 -18.56 19.33 4.12
CA LEU A 102 -19.96 19.66 4.38
C LEU A 102 -20.18 20.21 5.79
N ALA A 103 -19.54 19.62 6.81
CA ALA A 103 -19.59 20.12 8.17
C ALA A 103 -19.08 21.56 8.25
N ALA A 104 -17.95 21.85 7.60
CA ALA A 104 -17.39 23.20 7.55
C ALA A 104 -18.29 24.22 6.83
N GLN A 105 -19.12 23.78 5.88
CA GLN A 105 -20.09 24.64 5.19
C GLN A 105 -21.31 24.99 6.05
N GLN A 106 -21.66 24.19 7.06
CA GLN A 106 -22.86 24.45 7.87
C GLN A 106 -22.67 25.71 8.74
N THR A 107 -23.50 26.73 8.54
CA THR A 107 -23.58 27.95 9.35
C THR A 107 -24.45 27.77 10.59
N ILE A 108 -25.42 26.85 10.55
CA ILE A 108 -26.23 26.45 11.71
C ILE A 108 -25.39 25.54 12.60
N VAL A 109 -25.17 25.95 13.86
CA VAL A 109 -24.27 25.29 14.81
C VAL A 109 -24.71 23.87 15.11
N GLU A 110 -26.00 23.65 15.33
CA GLU A 110 -26.57 22.34 15.67
C GLU A 110 -26.37 21.34 14.53
N ASN A 111 -26.53 21.79 13.29
CA ASN A 111 -26.30 20.97 12.10
C ASN A 111 -24.82 20.62 11.93
N ARG A 112 -23.93 21.60 12.13
CA ARG A 112 -22.48 21.36 12.13
C ARG A 112 -22.10 20.32 13.18
N GLN A 113 -22.57 20.49 14.41
CA GLN A 113 -22.25 19.60 15.53
C GLN A 113 -22.74 18.18 15.29
N ALA A 114 -23.94 18.00 14.75
CA ALA A 114 -24.46 16.68 14.41
C ALA A 114 -23.57 15.96 13.36
N LEU A 115 -23.12 16.68 12.34
CA LEU A 115 -22.18 16.13 11.33
C LEU A 115 -20.80 15.84 11.92
N GLU A 116 -20.25 16.74 12.73
CA GLU A 116 -18.97 16.54 13.41
C GLU A 116 -19.01 15.35 14.37
N GLU A 117 -20.12 15.14 15.09
CA GLU A 117 -20.30 13.98 15.96
C GLU A 117 -20.36 12.67 15.16
N PHE A 118 -21.08 12.65 14.04
CA PHE A 118 -21.09 11.50 13.15
C PHE A 118 -19.69 11.17 12.62
N ILE A 119 -18.96 12.18 12.14
CA ILE A 119 -17.57 12.04 11.68
C ILE A 119 -16.68 11.54 12.82
N LYS A 120 -16.82 12.09 14.02
CA LYS A 120 -16.03 11.72 15.19
C LYS A 120 -16.20 10.24 15.53
N ASN A 121 -17.44 9.74 15.52
CA ASN A 121 -17.76 8.37 15.93
C ASN A 121 -17.36 7.30 14.89
N TRP A 122 -17.34 7.64 13.60
CA TRP A 122 -17.14 6.67 12.51
C TRP A 122 -15.88 6.87 11.66
N PHE A 123 -15.38 8.11 11.59
CA PHE A 123 -14.34 8.52 10.63
C PHE A 123 -13.25 9.41 11.25
N SER A 124 -13.09 9.43 12.58
CA SER A 124 -11.99 10.14 13.23
C SER A 124 -10.63 9.50 12.93
N THR A 125 -9.56 10.29 12.94
CA THR A 125 -8.17 9.78 13.01
C THR A 125 -7.68 9.60 14.44
N LYS A 126 -8.43 10.09 15.42
CA LYS A 126 -8.06 9.89 16.83
C LYS A 126 -8.70 8.62 17.32
N VAL A 127 -7.89 7.62 17.66
CA VAL A 127 -8.36 6.33 18.17
C VAL A 127 -9.32 6.48 19.37
N SER A 128 -9.07 7.46 20.25
CA SER A 128 -9.93 7.75 21.40
C SER A 128 -11.37 8.11 21.03
N ASP A 129 -11.58 8.70 19.85
CA ASP A 129 -12.91 9.10 19.38
C ASP A 129 -13.72 7.93 18.80
N LEU A 130 -13.03 6.87 18.37
CA LEU A 130 -13.62 5.68 17.75
C LEU A 130 -14.04 4.62 18.79
N SER A 131 -14.03 4.95 20.08
CA SER A 131 -14.30 3.99 21.15
C SER A 131 -15.77 3.52 21.20
N LYS A 132 -16.69 4.28 20.56
CA LYS A 132 -18.12 3.99 20.55
C LYS A 132 -18.47 2.73 19.74
N TYR A 133 -17.81 2.55 18.60
CA TYR A 133 -18.09 1.46 17.66
C TYR A 133 -16.81 0.72 17.31
N LYS A 134 -16.77 -0.59 17.59
CA LYS A 134 -15.60 -1.41 17.31
C LYS A 134 -15.31 -1.49 15.83
N LEU A 135 -16.35 -1.54 14.99
CA LEU A 135 -16.18 -1.53 13.54
C LEU A 135 -15.46 -0.26 13.07
N ALA A 136 -15.77 0.91 13.62
CA ALA A 136 -15.11 2.16 13.26
C ALA A 136 -13.61 2.12 13.58
N TYR A 137 -13.25 1.64 14.78
CA TYR A 137 -11.86 1.46 15.19
C TYR A 137 -11.10 0.52 14.24
N TYR A 138 -11.63 -0.68 13.97
CA TYR A 138 -10.97 -1.67 13.14
C TYR A 138 -10.94 -1.25 11.67
N LEU A 139 -11.96 -0.56 11.17
CA LEU A 139 -11.98 -0.01 9.82
C LEU A 139 -10.91 1.07 9.64
N TYR A 140 -10.69 1.92 10.65
CA TYR A 140 -9.61 2.91 10.63
C TYR A 140 -8.23 2.24 10.62
N LYS A 141 -7.95 1.32 11.56
CA LYS A 141 -6.67 0.58 11.60
C LYS A 141 -6.42 -0.23 10.33
N TYR A 142 -7.46 -0.88 9.81
CA TYR A 142 -7.43 -1.59 8.53
C TYR A 142 -7.04 -0.67 7.36
N ALA A 143 -7.64 0.53 7.27
CA ALA A 143 -7.32 1.47 6.21
C ALA A 143 -5.86 1.95 6.27
N LEU A 144 -5.30 2.13 7.47
CA LEU A 144 -3.90 2.48 7.67
C LEU A 144 -2.96 1.38 7.16
N ILE A 145 -3.12 0.14 7.64
CA ILE A 145 -2.28 -0.98 7.21
C ILE A 145 -2.44 -1.30 5.73
N PHE A 146 -3.62 -1.10 5.15
CA PHE A 146 -3.84 -1.29 3.71
C PHE A 146 -3.03 -0.29 2.89
N ASN A 147 -3.05 0.99 3.27
CA ASN A 147 -2.29 2.03 2.60
C ASN A 147 -0.78 1.80 2.73
N ASP A 148 -0.35 1.39 3.92
CA ASP A 148 1.05 1.05 4.18
C ASP A 148 1.51 -0.16 3.34
N ALA A 149 0.73 -1.25 3.31
CA ALA A 149 0.97 -2.39 2.44
C ALA A 149 1.11 -2.00 0.96
N ASN A 150 0.22 -1.12 0.47
CA ASN A 150 0.28 -0.61 -0.91
C ASN A 150 1.56 0.21 -1.17
N ALA A 151 1.97 1.06 -0.21
CA ALA A 151 3.17 1.89 -0.33
C ALA A 151 4.46 1.05 -0.29
N VAL A 152 4.58 0.17 0.70
CA VAL A 152 5.75 -0.69 0.90
C VAL A 152 5.94 -1.65 -0.27
N LEU A 153 4.88 -2.28 -0.78
CA LEU A 153 4.97 -3.17 -1.93
C LEU A 153 5.42 -2.46 -3.22
N LYS A 154 5.06 -1.18 -3.39
CA LYS A 154 5.62 -0.35 -4.46
C LYS A 154 7.12 -0.11 -4.23
N GLY A 155 7.51 0.21 -3.00
CA GLY A 155 8.90 0.45 -2.60
C GLY A 155 9.82 -0.78 -2.77
N ILE A 156 9.36 -1.98 -2.42
CA ILE A 156 10.17 -3.21 -2.55
C ILE A 156 10.52 -3.50 -4.01
N ASN A 157 9.64 -3.20 -4.98
CA ASN A 157 9.99 -3.39 -6.40
C ASN A 157 11.26 -2.60 -6.77
N LEU A 158 11.36 -1.35 -6.30
CA LEU A 158 12.54 -0.51 -6.56
C LEU A 158 13.81 -1.11 -5.95
N GLN A 159 13.70 -1.80 -4.81
CA GLN A 159 14.83 -2.48 -4.17
C GLN A 159 15.33 -3.67 -5.00
N PHE A 160 14.42 -4.46 -5.57
CA PHE A 160 14.78 -5.53 -6.51
C PHE A 160 15.38 -4.98 -7.81
N GLU A 161 14.85 -3.86 -8.32
CA GLU A 161 15.36 -3.19 -9.53
C GLU A 161 16.74 -2.55 -9.34
N SER A 162 17.05 -2.09 -8.11
CA SER A 162 18.35 -1.50 -7.77
C SER A 162 19.53 -2.49 -7.92
N ASN A 163 19.25 -3.80 -7.90
CA ASN A 163 20.23 -4.88 -7.84
C ASN A 163 21.18 -4.82 -6.64
N GLN A 164 20.80 -4.15 -5.53
CA GLN A 164 21.62 -4.04 -4.33
C GLN A 164 22.04 -5.41 -3.75
N PHE A 165 21.15 -6.41 -3.84
CA PHE A 165 21.49 -7.78 -3.44
C PHE A 165 22.63 -8.35 -4.28
N LEU A 166 22.52 -8.26 -5.62
CA LEU A 166 23.54 -8.76 -6.54
C LEU A 166 24.86 -7.99 -6.44
N GLU A 167 24.81 -6.69 -6.14
CA GLU A 167 26.01 -5.88 -5.89
C GLU A 167 26.80 -6.38 -4.68
N ASN A 168 26.12 -6.66 -3.56
CA ASN A 168 26.77 -7.23 -2.39
C ASN A 168 27.25 -8.66 -2.63
N LEU A 169 26.50 -9.45 -3.41
CA LEU A 169 26.90 -10.80 -3.78
C LEU A 169 28.16 -10.80 -4.64
N ALA A 170 28.32 -9.83 -5.54
CA ALA A 170 29.54 -9.70 -6.36
C ALA A 170 30.79 -9.41 -5.50
N ILE A 171 30.67 -8.64 -4.41
CA ILE A 171 31.77 -8.43 -3.45
C ILE A 171 32.17 -9.75 -2.78
N VAL A 172 31.17 -10.56 -2.42
CA VAL A 172 31.39 -11.90 -1.84
C VAL A 172 32.05 -12.82 -2.87
N ASP A 173 31.55 -12.86 -4.11
CA ASP A 173 32.12 -13.65 -5.20
C ASP A 173 33.59 -13.29 -5.47
N ASP A 174 33.88 -12.00 -5.57
CA ASP A 174 35.23 -11.47 -5.76
C ASP A 174 36.19 -12.00 -4.69
N ARG A 175 35.77 -11.96 -3.42
CA ARG A 175 36.57 -12.47 -2.31
C ARG A 175 36.75 -13.98 -2.38
N LEU A 176 35.70 -14.75 -2.69
CA LEU A 176 35.76 -16.20 -2.82
C LEU A 176 36.67 -16.66 -3.97
N ASN A 177 36.84 -15.83 -5.00
CA ASN A 177 37.77 -16.06 -6.10
C ASN A 177 39.20 -15.57 -5.82
N GLY A 178 39.51 -15.20 -4.58
CA GLY A 178 40.86 -14.81 -4.16
C GLY A 178 41.23 -13.36 -4.47
N LYS A 179 40.28 -12.50 -4.88
CA LYS A 179 40.56 -11.07 -4.99
C LYS A 179 40.77 -10.47 -3.60
N ASP A 180 41.63 -9.47 -3.53
CA ASP A 180 41.93 -8.75 -2.30
C ASP A 180 40.78 -7.79 -1.91
N ILE A 181 39.78 -8.36 -1.23
CA ILE A 181 38.69 -7.62 -0.59
C ILE A 181 38.96 -7.57 0.90
N ASN A 182 39.01 -6.37 1.46
CA ASN A 182 39.18 -6.17 2.90
C ASN A 182 38.05 -6.86 3.69
N ILE A 183 38.40 -7.48 4.82
CA ILE A 183 37.50 -8.22 5.71
C ILE A 183 36.26 -7.39 6.10
N ALA A 184 36.40 -6.12 6.44
CA ALA A 184 35.26 -5.27 6.82
C ALA A 184 34.25 -5.11 5.67
N ARG A 185 34.74 -5.01 4.43
CA ARG A 185 33.90 -4.93 3.23
C ARG A 185 33.15 -6.25 2.99
N LEU A 186 33.81 -7.40 3.20
CA LEU A 186 33.17 -8.70 3.16
C LEU A 186 32.07 -8.81 4.24
N GLN A 187 32.38 -8.46 5.49
CA GLN A 187 31.43 -8.51 6.60
C GLN A 187 30.16 -7.67 6.31
N ASN A 188 30.35 -6.45 5.82
CA ASN A 188 29.23 -5.58 5.44
C ASN A 188 28.41 -6.16 4.28
N ALA A 189 29.05 -6.78 3.29
CA ALA A 189 28.34 -7.43 2.19
C ALA A 189 27.50 -8.61 2.69
N LEU A 190 28.06 -9.48 3.53
CA LEU A 190 27.33 -10.61 4.12
C LEU A 190 26.12 -10.14 4.95
N LYS A 191 26.30 -9.11 5.80
CA LYS A 191 25.21 -8.49 6.55
C LYS A 191 24.16 -7.90 5.62
N SER A 192 24.57 -7.21 4.56
CA SER A 192 23.64 -6.58 3.61
C SER A 192 22.78 -7.61 2.85
N LEU A 193 23.34 -8.77 2.50
CA LEU A 193 22.59 -9.86 1.88
C LEU A 193 21.51 -10.41 2.83
N TRP A 194 21.86 -10.60 4.10
CA TRP A 194 20.93 -11.05 5.14
C TRP A 194 19.81 -10.03 5.37
N GLU A 195 20.17 -8.78 5.63
CA GLU A 195 19.24 -7.69 5.91
C GLU A 195 18.31 -7.40 4.72
N PHE A 196 18.79 -7.57 3.48
CA PHE A 196 17.93 -7.44 2.30
C PHE A 196 16.76 -8.43 2.35
N VAL A 197 17.01 -9.69 2.70
CA VAL A 197 15.94 -10.70 2.78
C VAL A 197 15.05 -10.44 4.00
N LYS A 198 15.62 -10.09 5.15
CA LYS A 198 14.83 -9.76 6.35
C LYS A 198 13.88 -8.58 6.13
N HIS A 199 14.38 -7.49 5.54
CA HIS A 199 13.60 -6.27 5.38
C HIS A 199 12.58 -6.33 4.26
N HIS A 200 12.83 -7.09 3.18
CA HIS A 200 11.97 -7.05 2.00
C HIS A 200 11.13 -8.31 1.83
N ILE A 201 11.58 -9.46 2.36
CA ILE A 201 10.89 -10.74 2.18
C ILE A 201 10.16 -11.16 3.45
N ILE A 202 10.90 -11.42 4.52
CA ILE A 202 10.33 -11.96 5.76
C ILE A 202 11.25 -11.71 6.96
N ASP A 203 10.66 -11.30 8.09
CA ASP A 203 11.32 -11.22 9.38
C ASP A 203 10.53 -12.06 10.41
N LEU A 204 10.99 -13.27 10.72
CA LEU A 204 10.24 -14.21 11.56
C LEU A 204 10.08 -13.72 13.00
N GLN A 205 10.98 -12.86 13.48
CA GLN A 205 10.90 -12.29 14.83
C GLN A 205 9.81 -11.23 14.94
N ARG A 206 9.43 -10.62 13.82
CA ARG A 206 8.47 -9.51 13.73
C ARG A 206 7.21 -9.90 12.98
N ILE A 207 6.88 -11.19 12.89
CA ILE A 207 5.59 -11.62 12.34
C ILE A 207 4.50 -11.34 13.37
N THR A 208 3.60 -10.44 12.98
CA THR A 208 2.41 -10.10 13.76
C THR A 208 1.50 -11.31 13.95
N LYS A 209 1.06 -11.53 15.20
CA LYS A 209 0.04 -12.49 15.56
C LYS A 209 -1.25 -11.76 15.94
N LYS A 210 -2.35 -12.53 16.02
CA LYS A 210 -3.67 -11.99 16.33
C LYS A 210 -3.71 -11.28 17.68
N GLU A 211 -3.03 -11.85 18.67
CA GLU A 211 -2.88 -11.32 20.02
C GLU A 211 -2.12 -9.99 20.08
N ASP A 212 -1.31 -9.68 19.07
CA ASP A 212 -0.49 -8.46 19.03
C ASP A 212 -1.28 -7.24 18.54
N LEU A 213 -2.35 -7.45 17.73
CA LEU A 213 -3.11 -6.37 17.09
C LEU A 213 -3.53 -5.22 18.03
N PRO A 214 -3.98 -5.46 19.28
CA PRO A 214 -4.35 -4.36 20.19
C PRO A 214 -3.19 -3.45 20.58
N ASN A 215 -1.94 -3.94 20.46
CA ASN A 215 -0.73 -3.24 20.88
C ASN A 215 0.08 -2.65 19.71
N ILE A 216 -0.35 -2.90 18.47
CA ILE A 216 0.34 -2.37 17.28
C ILE A 216 -0.06 -0.90 17.08
N ASN A 217 0.97 -0.06 16.97
CA ASN A 217 0.77 1.35 16.69
C ASN A 217 0.89 1.62 15.19
N LEU A 218 -0.25 1.70 14.51
CA LEU A 218 -0.36 2.07 13.09
C LEU A 218 -0.59 3.58 12.85
N GLU A 219 -0.51 4.42 13.88
CA GLU A 219 -0.87 5.84 13.77
C GLU A 219 0.10 6.66 12.90
N ASP A 220 -0.29 7.89 12.57
CA ASP A 220 0.35 8.77 11.56
C ASP A 220 1.80 9.18 11.90
N ASP A 221 2.30 8.92 13.11
CA ASP A 221 3.72 9.13 13.41
C ASP A 221 4.54 7.97 12.82
N SER A 222 5.08 8.20 11.63
CA SER A 222 5.96 7.27 10.91
C SER A 222 7.18 6.83 11.73
N ASN A 223 7.56 7.57 12.79
CA ASN A 223 8.67 7.20 13.67
C ASN A 223 8.27 6.21 14.78
N ALA A 224 6.97 5.91 14.92
CA ALA A 224 6.42 5.08 15.98
C ALA A 224 5.86 3.73 15.48
N HIS A 225 5.97 3.43 14.19
CA HIS A 225 5.55 2.15 13.61
C HIS A 225 6.39 1.02 14.20
N ASN A 226 5.75 0.03 14.81
CA ASN A 226 6.42 -1.09 15.46
C ASN A 226 6.36 -2.40 14.65
N HIS A 227 5.75 -2.41 13.45
CA HIS A 227 5.63 -3.60 12.60
C HIS A 227 6.72 -3.74 11.53
N SER A 228 6.76 -4.89 10.86
CA SER A 228 7.74 -5.20 9.81
C SER A 228 7.20 -4.85 8.42
N HIS A 229 8.05 -4.21 7.59
CA HIS A 229 7.75 -3.90 6.19
C HIS A 229 8.14 -5.02 5.22
N ALA A 230 8.51 -6.19 5.74
CA ALA A 230 8.72 -7.36 4.90
C ALA A 230 7.40 -7.82 4.27
N VAL A 231 7.41 -8.20 2.98
CA VAL A 231 6.16 -8.50 2.25
C VAL A 231 5.31 -9.58 2.93
N VAL A 232 5.93 -10.64 3.45
CA VAL A 232 5.19 -11.73 4.11
C VAL A 232 4.58 -11.26 5.42
N ASN A 233 5.33 -10.49 6.22
CA ASN A 233 4.85 -9.95 7.49
C ASN A 233 3.68 -9.00 7.29
N LEU A 234 3.83 -8.07 6.35
CA LEU A 234 2.89 -6.99 6.11
C LEU A 234 1.56 -7.50 5.53
N THR A 235 1.63 -8.45 4.57
CA THR A 235 0.43 -9.10 4.03
C THR A 235 -0.29 -9.94 5.08
N ASN A 236 0.45 -10.67 5.93
CA ASN A 236 -0.12 -11.40 7.06
C ASN A 236 -0.83 -10.45 8.04
N GLU A 237 -0.19 -9.36 8.44
CA GLU A 237 -0.79 -8.37 9.35
C GLU A 237 -2.05 -7.74 8.77
N LEU A 238 -2.03 -7.36 7.49
CA LEU A 238 -3.22 -6.87 6.78
C LEU A 238 -4.36 -7.89 6.83
N GLY A 239 -4.08 -9.17 6.63
CA GLY A 239 -5.07 -10.24 6.73
C GLY A 239 -5.67 -10.38 8.13
N LEU A 240 -4.87 -10.16 9.18
CA LEU A 240 -5.34 -10.21 10.56
C LEU A 240 -6.26 -9.02 10.87
N TRP A 241 -5.86 -7.80 10.50
CA TRP A 241 -6.71 -6.61 10.64
C TRP A 241 -8.00 -6.72 9.84
N HIS A 242 -7.93 -7.28 8.64
CA HIS A 242 -9.09 -7.54 7.80
C HIS A 242 -10.10 -8.47 8.48
N ASN A 243 -9.64 -9.60 9.03
CA ASN A 243 -10.49 -10.54 9.72
C ASN A 243 -11.13 -9.93 10.98
N GLU A 244 -10.38 -9.14 11.75
CA GLU A 244 -10.93 -8.42 12.91
C GLU A 244 -11.99 -7.40 12.49
N MET A 245 -11.74 -6.60 11.45
CA MET A 245 -12.73 -5.66 10.92
C MET A 245 -14.03 -6.37 10.52
N LEU A 246 -13.94 -7.52 9.84
CA LEU A 246 -15.13 -8.28 9.44
C LEU A 246 -15.87 -8.93 10.61
N ALA A 247 -15.18 -9.25 11.71
CA ALA A 247 -15.81 -9.78 12.92
C ALA A 247 -16.84 -8.80 13.52
N TRP A 248 -16.67 -7.49 13.29
CA TRP A 248 -17.56 -6.42 13.76
C TRP A 248 -18.54 -5.91 12.70
N LYS A 249 -18.69 -6.64 11.59
CA LYS A 249 -19.62 -6.26 10.50
C LYS A 249 -21.08 -6.13 10.94
N ASN A 250 -21.48 -6.75 12.04
CA ASN A 250 -22.82 -6.57 12.62
C ASN A 250 -23.12 -5.12 13.02
N GLU A 251 -22.11 -4.29 13.31
CA GLU A 251 -22.29 -2.86 13.59
C GLU A 251 -22.54 -2.01 12.32
N LEU A 252 -22.52 -2.62 11.13
CA LEU A 252 -22.79 -1.92 9.87
C LEU A 252 -24.18 -1.27 9.84
N ASP A 253 -25.17 -1.86 10.51
CA ASP A 253 -26.51 -1.29 10.59
C ASP A 253 -26.57 -0.05 11.51
N HIS A 254 -25.68 0.04 12.51
CA HIS A 254 -25.51 1.28 13.27
C HIS A 254 -24.91 2.38 12.39
N LEU A 255 -23.91 2.07 11.56
CA LEU A 255 -23.35 3.04 10.62
C LEU A 255 -24.40 3.59 9.66
N LYS A 256 -25.28 2.73 9.12
CA LYS A 256 -26.40 3.15 8.26
C LYS A 256 -27.37 4.05 9.00
N THR A 257 -27.79 3.64 10.19
CA THR A 257 -28.74 4.40 11.01
C THR A 257 -28.19 5.78 11.37
N ASP A 258 -26.94 5.84 11.83
CA ASP A 258 -26.27 7.09 12.18
C ASP A 258 -26.07 7.98 10.94
N PHE A 259 -25.78 7.40 9.78
CA PHE A 259 -25.67 8.15 8.52
C PHE A 259 -27.01 8.74 8.08
N GLU A 260 -28.10 7.97 8.14
CA GLU A 260 -29.46 8.45 7.84
C GLU A 260 -29.89 9.57 8.81
N ALA A 261 -29.52 9.46 10.09
CA ALA A 261 -29.77 10.50 11.09
C ALA A 261 -28.94 11.77 10.83
N ALA A 262 -27.72 11.65 10.29
CA ALA A 262 -26.86 12.78 9.98
C ALA A 262 -27.29 13.54 8.71
N GLN A 263 -27.94 12.87 7.74
CA GLN A 263 -28.29 13.46 6.45
C GLN A 263 -29.16 14.73 6.51
N PRO A 264 -30.23 14.79 7.33
CA PRO A 264 -31.07 15.99 7.46
C PRO A 264 -30.32 17.25 7.93
N HIS A 265 -29.15 17.08 8.55
CA HIS A 265 -28.31 18.18 9.02
C HIS A 265 -27.42 18.77 7.92
N ILE A 266 -27.42 18.21 6.71
CA ILE A 266 -26.73 18.78 5.55
C ILE A 266 -27.68 19.75 4.85
N VAL A 267 -27.85 20.93 5.43
CA VAL A 267 -28.73 21.98 4.89
C VAL A 267 -27.99 22.84 3.87
N GLU A 268 -26.71 23.13 4.14
CA GLU A 268 -25.85 23.87 3.22
C GLU A 268 -24.96 22.92 2.43
N ASN A 269 -25.05 23.02 1.10
CA ASN A 269 -24.23 22.25 0.19
C ASN A 269 -23.87 23.09 -1.03
N ILE A 270 -23.07 24.13 -0.78
CA ILE A 270 -22.69 25.18 -1.74
C ILE A 270 -21.98 24.56 -2.95
N ASN A 271 -21.18 23.52 -2.70
CA ASN A 271 -20.38 22.84 -3.72
C ASN A 271 -21.09 21.63 -4.35
N HIS A 272 -22.38 21.41 -4.07
CA HIS A 272 -23.17 20.28 -4.60
C HIS A 272 -22.49 18.90 -4.38
N ILE A 273 -21.85 18.73 -3.22
CA ILE A 273 -21.13 17.51 -2.83
C ILE A 273 -22.11 16.35 -2.68
N THR A 274 -21.82 15.23 -3.33
CA THR A 274 -22.61 14.00 -3.23
C THR A 274 -21.98 13.02 -2.24
N LEU A 275 -22.76 12.45 -1.34
CA LEU A 275 -22.27 11.43 -0.38
C LEU A 275 -22.74 10.02 -0.71
N LYS A 276 -23.92 9.91 -1.35
CA LYS A 276 -24.66 8.67 -1.54
C LYS A 276 -23.82 7.58 -2.22
N ASP A 277 -23.19 7.89 -3.35
CA ASP A 277 -22.42 6.90 -4.10
C ASP A 277 -21.27 6.32 -3.27
N ALA A 278 -20.51 7.16 -2.57
CA ALA A 278 -19.38 6.70 -1.74
C ALA A 278 -19.87 5.83 -0.58
N PHE A 279 -20.96 6.24 0.08
CA PHE A 279 -21.56 5.46 1.16
C PHE A 279 -22.10 4.11 0.66
N GLU A 280 -22.85 4.09 -0.44
CA GLU A 280 -23.38 2.86 -1.03
C GLU A 280 -22.28 1.89 -1.46
N GLN A 281 -21.17 2.38 -2.02
CA GLN A 281 -20.03 1.53 -2.36
C GLN A 281 -19.32 0.97 -1.12
N LEU A 282 -19.23 1.74 -0.03
CA LEU A 282 -18.72 1.25 1.25
C LEU A 282 -19.59 0.10 1.77
N ILE A 283 -20.92 0.30 1.82
CA ILE A 283 -21.87 -0.73 2.26
C ILE A 283 -21.81 -1.97 1.36
N LYS A 284 -21.77 -1.77 0.03
CA LYS A 284 -21.70 -2.86 -0.96
C LYS A 284 -20.44 -3.69 -0.78
N THR A 285 -19.29 -3.08 -0.49
CA THR A 285 -18.04 -3.81 -0.24
C THR A 285 -18.17 -4.71 1.00
N PHE A 286 -18.73 -4.20 2.10
CA PHE A 286 -19.02 -5.04 3.27
C PHE A 286 -20.03 -6.16 2.96
N GLN A 287 -21.06 -5.90 2.16
CA GLN A 287 -22.07 -6.91 1.80
C GLN A 287 -21.48 -8.06 0.95
N LYS A 288 -20.54 -7.77 0.04
CA LYS A 288 -19.82 -8.79 -0.74
C LYS A 288 -18.94 -9.72 0.11
N ALA A 289 -18.54 -9.29 1.30
CA ALA A 289 -17.62 -10.00 2.20
C ALA A 289 -18.11 -11.35 2.76
N THR A 290 -19.26 -11.88 2.31
CA THR A 290 -19.88 -13.08 2.88
C THR A 290 -19.34 -14.40 2.33
N SER A 291 -18.30 -14.39 1.50
CA SER A 291 -17.60 -15.61 1.09
C SER A 291 -16.11 -15.33 0.91
N PRO A 292 -15.21 -16.17 1.46
CA PRO A 292 -13.79 -16.06 1.15
C PRO A 292 -13.61 -16.21 -0.35
N SER A 293 -12.96 -15.23 -0.98
CA SER A 293 -12.52 -15.40 -2.36
C SER A 293 -11.51 -16.55 -2.39
N SER A 294 -11.72 -17.53 -3.28
CA SER A 294 -10.76 -18.61 -3.51
C SER A 294 -9.42 -18.12 -4.07
N ASP A 295 -9.37 -16.86 -4.51
CA ASP A 295 -8.33 -16.39 -5.41
C ASP A 295 -7.12 -15.78 -4.68
N TYR A 296 -7.25 -15.53 -3.36
CA TYR A 296 -6.18 -15.05 -2.47
C TYR A 296 -6.35 -15.55 -1.04
N ASN A 297 -5.24 -15.64 -0.31
CA ASN A 297 -5.24 -15.83 1.15
C ASN A 297 -4.03 -15.11 1.76
N LEU A 298 -4.28 -13.96 2.39
CA LEU A 298 -3.24 -13.16 3.05
C LEU A 298 -2.59 -13.86 4.25
N LEU A 299 -3.29 -14.84 4.85
CA LEU A 299 -2.85 -15.58 6.03
C LEU A 299 -2.32 -16.98 5.68
N ASP A 300 -1.97 -17.23 4.42
CA ASP A 300 -1.43 -18.52 4.03
C ASP A 300 -0.05 -18.76 4.69
N ALA A 301 -0.02 -19.72 5.61
CA ALA A 301 1.18 -20.14 6.33
C ALA A 301 2.29 -20.67 5.40
N SER A 302 1.95 -21.01 4.14
CA SER A 302 2.94 -21.41 3.14
C SER A 302 3.97 -20.31 2.85
N PHE A 303 3.56 -19.03 2.90
CA PHE A 303 4.47 -17.89 2.73
C PHE A 303 5.53 -17.84 3.83
N GLN A 304 5.09 -17.99 5.09
CA GLN A 304 5.99 -18.01 6.25
C GLN A 304 6.93 -19.22 6.23
N THR A 305 6.39 -20.39 5.87
CA THR A 305 7.17 -21.64 5.77
C THR A 305 8.27 -21.55 4.71
N ARG A 306 7.92 -21.04 3.52
CA ARG A 306 8.90 -20.80 2.44
C ARG A 306 9.93 -19.75 2.84
N GLY A 307 9.48 -18.66 3.47
CA GLY A 307 10.35 -17.61 3.96
C GLY A 307 11.37 -18.10 5.00
N LYS A 308 10.93 -18.93 5.95
CA LYS A 308 11.82 -19.61 6.91
C LYS A 308 12.87 -20.47 6.22
N ALA A 309 12.46 -21.29 5.24
CA ALA A 309 13.40 -22.13 4.50
C ALA A 309 14.44 -21.30 3.72
N ILE A 310 14.05 -20.14 3.17
CA ILE A 310 14.99 -19.20 2.53
C ILE A 310 16.00 -18.66 3.54
N LEU A 311 15.54 -18.16 4.69
CA LEU A 311 16.42 -17.61 5.74
C LEU A 311 17.38 -18.67 6.26
N GLU A 312 16.92 -19.89 6.49
CA GLU A 312 17.78 -21.01 6.95
C GLU A 312 18.86 -21.35 5.91
N LYS A 313 18.51 -21.47 4.63
CA LYS A 313 19.47 -21.71 3.55
C LYS A 313 20.49 -20.58 3.44
N LEU A 314 20.02 -19.33 3.37
CA LEU A 314 20.89 -18.16 3.25
C LEU A 314 21.85 -18.06 4.44
N LYS A 315 21.34 -18.21 5.66
CA LYS A 315 22.15 -18.24 6.88
C LYS A 315 23.24 -19.30 6.81
N GLY A 316 22.90 -20.51 6.34
CA GLY A 316 23.87 -21.59 6.13
C GLY A 316 25.02 -21.16 5.22
N PHE A 317 24.72 -20.57 4.06
CA PHE A 317 25.74 -20.07 3.14
C PHE A 317 26.59 -18.95 3.73
N LEU A 318 25.97 -17.96 4.36
CA LEU A 318 26.68 -16.81 4.92
C LEU A 318 27.60 -17.21 6.09
N ILE A 319 27.16 -18.11 6.97
CA ILE A 319 27.98 -18.66 8.06
C ILE A 319 29.16 -19.45 7.50
N GLN A 320 28.96 -20.25 6.45
CA GLN A 320 30.05 -21.00 5.82
C GLN A 320 31.12 -20.05 5.28
N ILE A 321 30.72 -19.00 4.54
CA ILE A 321 31.65 -17.98 4.02
C ILE A 321 32.38 -17.27 5.17
N ALA A 322 31.66 -16.93 6.24
CA ALA A 322 32.24 -16.26 7.40
C ALA A 322 33.29 -17.13 8.11
N LYS A 323 33.04 -18.44 8.25
CA LYS A 323 34.00 -19.40 8.82
C LYS A 323 35.23 -19.53 7.93
N ASP A 324 35.05 -19.70 6.64
CA ASP A 324 36.15 -19.89 5.68
C ASP A 324 37.06 -18.65 5.58
N ASN A 325 36.55 -17.48 5.96
CA ASN A 325 37.29 -16.22 6.00
C ASN A 325 37.72 -15.79 7.41
N GLY A 326 37.52 -16.62 8.45
CA GLY A 326 37.97 -16.34 9.82
C GLY A 326 37.22 -15.20 10.51
N ILE A 327 35.95 -14.98 10.18
CA ILE A 327 35.12 -13.86 10.68
C ILE A 327 33.80 -14.31 11.31
N ALA A 328 33.66 -15.60 11.63
CA ALA A 328 32.44 -16.17 12.20
C ALA A 328 32.01 -15.47 13.50
N ASP A 329 32.95 -15.11 14.38
CA ASP A 329 32.65 -14.48 15.67
C ASP A 329 32.22 -13.00 15.55
N ALA A 330 32.38 -12.41 14.36
CA ALA A 330 32.06 -11.00 14.11
C ALA A 330 30.68 -10.78 13.45
N ILE A 331 29.96 -11.87 13.14
CA ILE A 331 28.66 -11.80 12.48
C ILE A 331 27.68 -12.78 13.12
N ASP A 332 26.57 -12.24 13.62
CA ASP A 332 25.41 -13.02 14.02
C ASP A 332 24.27 -12.79 13.03
N PHE A 333 23.57 -13.86 12.67
CA PHE A 333 22.44 -13.87 11.75
C PHE A 333 21.24 -14.46 12.49
N GLU A 334 20.53 -13.64 13.25
CA GLU A 334 19.36 -14.10 13.99
C GLU A 334 18.17 -14.32 13.06
N ILE A 335 17.62 -15.54 13.10
CA ILE A 335 16.43 -15.94 12.35
C ILE A 335 15.20 -15.25 12.93
#